data_AF-A0A7S2I662-F1
#
_entry.id   AF-A0A7S2I662-F1
#
_cell.length_a   1.000
_cell.length_b   1.000
_cell.length_c   1.000
_cell.angle_alpha   90.00
_cell.angle_beta   90.00
_cell.angle_gamma   90.00
#
_symmetry.space_group_name_H-M   'P 1'
#
loop_
_entity.id
_entity.type
_entity.pdbx_description
1 polymer ?
#
loop_
_entity_poly.entity_id
_entity_poly.type
_entity_poly.pdbx_seq_one_letter_code
_entity_poly.pdbx_strand_id
1 'polypeptide(L)'
;TVRVLLGQLTPARARYSAVAKEFAPRAGMRERWYGTAYAERPIAAATAEGWLRPAALPEYELPRPNPFVPRDFSLKAPRAPAAQLQRAIEEPPPVAPKHH
;
A
#
# COMPACT_ATOMS: atom_id res chain seq x y z
N THR A 1 18.02 14.95 4.52
CA THR A 1 17.35 14.71 5.83
C THR A 1 15.85 14.65 5.65
N VAL A 2 15.08 14.02 6.56
CA VAL A 2 13.60 13.93 6.48
C VAL A 2 12.94 15.29 6.27
N ARG A 3 13.42 16.35 6.93
CA ARG A 3 12.89 17.72 6.79
C ARG A 3 12.97 18.28 5.37
N VAL A 4 14.06 17.99 4.65
CA VAL A 4 14.25 18.45 3.27
C VAL A 4 13.19 17.83 2.35
N LEU A 5 12.92 16.53 2.55
CA LEU A 5 11.90 15.81 1.79
C LEU A 5 10.49 16.32 2.13
N LEU A 6 10.16 16.48 3.41
CA LEU A 6 8.86 17.03 3.84
C LEU A 6 8.61 18.43 3.25
N GLY A 7 9.65 19.27 3.14
CA GLY A 7 9.54 20.58 2.49
C GLY A 7 9.20 20.53 1.00
N GLN A 8 9.32 19.38 0.33
CA GLN A 8 8.89 19.20 -1.06
C GLN A 8 7.42 18.77 -1.18
N LEU A 9 6.80 18.27 -0.10
CA LEU A 9 5.43 17.76 -0.11
C LEU A 9 4.42 18.91 0.06
N THR A 10 4.37 19.78 -0.95
CA THR A 10 3.46 20.94 -1.01
C THR A 10 2.41 20.74 -2.08
N PRO A 11 1.21 21.34 -1.96
CA PRO A 11 0.16 21.24 -2.98
C PRO A 11 0.62 21.65 -4.38
N ALA A 12 1.45 22.70 -4.48
CA ALA A 12 2.00 23.20 -5.73
C ALA A 12 2.96 22.22 -6.44
N ARG A 13 3.52 21.25 -5.72
CA ARG A 13 4.45 20.24 -6.25
C ARG A 13 3.79 18.87 -6.43
N ALA A 14 2.52 18.74 -6.08
CA ALA A 14 1.77 17.50 -6.19
C ALA A 14 1.08 17.38 -7.55
N ARG A 15 0.83 16.13 -7.97
CA ARG A 15 0.00 15.81 -9.13
C ARG A 15 -1.14 14.92 -8.68
N TYR A 16 -2.36 15.31 -9.04
CA TYR A 16 -3.58 14.69 -8.55
C TYR A 16 -4.23 13.90 -9.67
N SER A 17 -4.64 12.67 -9.37
CA SER A 17 -5.43 11.83 -10.27
C SER A 17 -6.70 11.37 -9.56
N ALA A 18 -7.81 11.38 -10.27
CA ALA A 18 -9.08 10.87 -9.80
C ALA A 18 -9.64 9.89 -10.85
N VAL A 19 -10.09 8.73 -10.40
CA VAL A 19 -10.56 7.65 -11.27
C VAL A 19 -11.98 7.30 -10.85
N ALA A 20 -12.93 7.52 -11.74
CA ALA A 20 -14.35 7.26 -11.51
C ALA A 20 -15.07 7.11 -12.85
N LYS A 21 -16.14 6.31 -12.91
CA LYS A 21 -16.89 6.05 -14.17
C LYS A 21 -17.61 7.30 -14.67
N GLU A 22 -17.99 8.18 -13.75
CA GLU A 22 -18.64 9.46 -13.95
C GLU A 22 -17.80 10.43 -14.80
N PHE A 23 -16.49 10.18 -14.90
CA PHE A 23 -15.59 10.97 -15.75
C PHE A 23 -15.57 10.52 -17.20
N ALA A 24 -16.15 9.36 -17.56
CA ALA A 24 -16.11 8.86 -18.93
C ALA A 24 -16.67 9.84 -19.97
N PRO A 25 -17.82 10.55 -19.75
CA PRO A 25 -18.30 11.56 -20.70
C PRO A 25 -17.40 12.78 -20.83
N ARG A 26 -16.45 12.95 -19.91
CA ARG A 26 -15.56 14.12 -19.78
C ARG A 26 -14.11 13.79 -20.16
N ALA A 27 -13.81 12.53 -20.46
CA ALA A 27 -12.49 12.00 -20.75
C ALA A 27 -12.21 12.06 -22.26
N GLY A 28 -11.85 13.24 -22.75
CA GLY A 28 -11.63 13.51 -24.17
C GLY A 28 -10.28 13.04 -24.73
N MET A 29 -9.35 12.61 -23.88
CA MET A 29 -8.02 12.16 -24.27
C MET A 29 -7.91 10.64 -24.18
N ARG A 30 -7.03 10.05 -25.00
CA ARG A 30 -6.69 8.62 -24.94
C ARG A 30 -5.20 8.42 -24.83
N GLU A 31 -4.79 7.59 -23.90
CA GLU A 31 -3.40 7.15 -23.76
C GLU A 31 -3.03 6.25 -24.95
N ARG A 32 -1.78 6.33 -25.41
CA ARG A 32 -1.29 5.74 -26.67
C ARG A 32 -1.34 4.21 -26.69
N TRP A 33 -0.99 3.57 -25.58
CA TRP A 33 -0.73 2.12 -25.57
C TRP A 33 -1.97 1.30 -25.22
N TYR A 34 -2.72 1.74 -24.21
CA TYR A 34 -3.88 1.01 -23.71
C TYR A 34 -5.21 1.67 -24.08
N GLY A 35 -5.18 2.85 -24.70
CA GLY A 35 -6.38 3.59 -25.07
C GLY A 35 -7.17 4.10 -23.86
N THR A 36 -6.56 4.15 -22.66
CA THR A 36 -7.19 4.61 -21.43
C THR A 36 -7.73 6.01 -21.64
N ALA A 37 -9.03 6.19 -21.40
CA ALA A 37 -9.68 7.49 -21.50
C ALA A 37 -9.32 8.33 -20.27
N TYR A 38 -8.84 9.56 -20.48
CA TYR A 38 -8.53 10.50 -19.42
C TYR A 38 -8.80 11.94 -19.85
N ALA A 39 -8.65 12.87 -18.91
CA ALA A 39 -8.58 14.30 -19.18
C ALA A 39 -7.64 14.95 -18.18
N GLU A 40 -6.93 15.98 -18.62
CA GLU A 40 -6.13 16.83 -17.75
C GLU A 40 -6.86 18.15 -17.53
N ARG A 41 -6.87 18.62 -16.29
CA ARG A 41 -7.53 19.87 -15.91
C ARG A 41 -6.66 20.62 -14.91
N PRO A 42 -6.54 21.95 -15.04
CA PRO A 42 -5.91 22.74 -14.00
C PRO A 42 -6.76 22.68 -12.73
N ILE A 43 -6.09 22.70 -11.58
CA ILE A 43 -6.74 22.85 -10.28
C ILE A 43 -7.20 24.31 -10.18
N ALA A 44 -8.45 24.52 -9.73
CA ALA A 44 -8.98 25.86 -9.55
C ALA A 44 -8.14 26.63 -8.51
N ALA A 45 -7.86 27.92 -8.79
CA ALA A 45 -7.03 28.75 -7.91
C ALA A 45 -7.54 28.79 -6.47
N ALA A 46 -8.86 28.92 -6.29
CA ALA A 46 -9.48 28.92 -4.96
C ALA A 46 -9.20 27.61 -4.18
N THR A 47 -9.21 26.46 -4.86
CA THR A 47 -8.88 25.16 -4.26
C THR A 47 -7.41 25.09 -3.88
N ALA A 48 -6.51 25.52 -4.76
CA ALA A 48 -5.07 25.50 -4.52
C ALA A 48 -4.68 26.41 -3.33
N GLU A 49 -5.25 27.62 -3.25
CA GLU A 49 -5.03 28.56 -2.15
C GLU A 49 -5.54 27.99 -0.81
N GLY A 50 -6.71 27.32 -0.82
CA GLY A 50 -7.23 26.64 0.36
C GLY A 50 -6.27 25.58 0.91
N TRP A 51 -5.60 24.82 0.03
CA TRP A 51 -4.64 23.80 0.45
C TRP A 51 -3.30 24.35 0.93
N LEU A 52 -2.93 25.58 0.54
CA LEU A 52 -1.72 26.25 1.03
C LEU A 52 -1.84 26.74 2.47
N ARG A 53 -3.07 26.84 2.99
CA ARG A 53 -3.36 27.33 4.36
C ARG A 53 -4.21 26.32 5.12
N PRO A 54 -3.72 25.07 5.32
CA PRO A 54 -4.49 24.06 6.04
C PRO A 54 -4.65 24.47 7.50
N ALA A 55 -5.84 24.21 8.06
CA ALA A 55 -6.04 24.31 9.50
C ALA A 55 -5.34 23.15 10.20
N ALA A 56 -4.82 23.40 11.41
CA ALA A 56 -4.43 22.32 12.30
C ALA A 56 -5.70 21.57 12.75
N LEU A 57 -5.68 20.26 12.61
CA LEU A 57 -6.80 19.38 12.95
C LEU A 57 -6.39 18.57 14.20
N PRO A 58 -6.97 18.87 15.38
CA PRO A 58 -6.58 18.23 16.66
C PRO A 58 -6.68 16.70 16.66
N GLU A 59 -7.52 16.13 15.80
CA GLU A 59 -7.70 14.70 15.63
C GLU A 59 -6.53 13.99 14.93
N TYR A 60 -5.59 14.74 14.31
CA TYR A 60 -4.39 14.19 13.69
C TYR A 60 -3.20 14.25 14.64
N GLU A 61 -3.05 13.20 15.43
CA GLU A 61 -1.90 13.00 16.32
C GLU A 61 -0.87 12.06 15.70
N LEU A 62 0.38 12.17 16.17
CA LEU A 62 1.39 11.16 15.84
C LEU A 62 1.01 9.83 16.50
N PRO A 63 1.26 8.70 15.83
CA PRO A 63 0.95 7.40 16.39
C PRO A 63 1.74 7.18 17.68
N ARG A 64 1.07 6.61 18.69
CA ARG A 64 1.72 6.14 19.91
C ARG A 64 2.72 5.02 19.59
N PRO A 65 3.75 4.79 20.42
CA PRO A 65 4.67 3.68 20.23
C PRO A 65 3.93 2.35 20.06
N ASN A 66 4.25 1.59 19.02
CA ASN A 66 3.59 0.32 18.73
C ASN A 66 3.95 -0.74 19.80
N PRO A 67 3.00 -1.21 20.63
CA PRO A 67 3.28 -2.19 21.69
C PRO A 67 3.48 -3.62 21.17
N PHE A 68 3.11 -3.90 19.92
CA PHE A 68 3.20 -5.22 19.32
C PHE A 68 4.54 -5.51 18.65
N VAL A 69 5.49 -4.57 18.67
CA VAL A 69 6.85 -4.84 18.20
C VAL A 69 7.45 -5.90 19.14
N PRO A 70 7.77 -7.11 18.63
CA PRO A 70 8.26 -8.19 19.47
C PRO A 70 9.60 -7.78 20.08
N ARG A 71 9.74 -8.03 21.38
CA ARG A 71 10.98 -7.78 22.14
C ARG A 71 11.67 -9.07 22.54
N ASP A 72 10.90 -10.15 22.64
CA ASP A 72 11.39 -11.48 22.96
C ASP A 72 11.49 -12.31 21.67
N PHE A 73 12.71 -12.71 21.35
CA PHE A 73 13.04 -13.56 20.21
C PHE A 73 13.57 -14.93 20.68
N SER A 74 13.36 -15.28 21.96
CA SER A 74 13.79 -16.56 22.49
C SER A 74 13.04 -17.71 21.81
N LEU A 75 13.77 -18.78 21.52
CA LEU A 75 13.19 -20.00 20.99
C LEU A 75 12.58 -20.80 22.13
N LYS A 76 11.29 -21.11 22.04
CA LYS A 76 10.57 -21.88 23.06
C LYS A 76 10.95 -23.36 23.09
N ALA A 77 11.51 -23.88 22.00
CA ALA A 77 11.97 -25.25 21.90
C ALA A 77 13.41 -25.28 21.38
N PRO A 78 14.25 -26.21 21.87
CA PRO A 78 15.53 -26.48 21.23
C PRO A 78 15.28 -26.87 19.77
N ARG A 79 16.21 -26.51 18.89
CA ARG A 79 16.17 -26.94 17.48
C ARG A 79 15.96 -28.45 17.46
N ALA A 80 14.88 -28.91 16.82
CA ALA A 80 14.64 -30.34 16.66
C ALA A 80 15.89 -30.97 16.01
N PRO A 81 16.36 -32.14 16.47
CA PRO A 81 17.41 -32.88 15.79
C PRO A 81 17.04 -33.00 14.30
N ALA A 82 18.01 -32.81 13.39
CA ALA A 82 17.74 -32.78 11.95
C ALA A 82 16.89 -33.99 11.47
N ALA A 83 17.08 -35.15 12.10
CA ALA A 83 16.32 -36.38 11.86
C ALA A 83 14.79 -36.24 12.05
N GLN A 84 14.31 -35.33 12.89
CA GLN A 84 12.86 -35.07 13.09
C GLN A 84 12.29 -34.13 12.02
N LEU A 85 13.11 -33.30 11.38
CA LEU A 85 12.68 -32.41 10.29
C LEU A 85 12.49 -33.18 8.97
N GLN A 86 13.25 -34.25 8.73
CA GLN A 86 13.08 -35.10 7.53
C GLN A 86 11.73 -35.83 7.50
N ARG A 87 11.22 -36.32 8.65
CA ARG A 87 9.93 -37.04 8.71
C ARG A 87 8.71 -36.18 8.36
N ALA A 88 8.79 -34.87 8.51
CA ALA A 88 7.70 -33.96 8.16
C ALA A 88 7.60 -33.69 6.65
N ILE A 89 8.60 -34.13 5.85
CA ILE A 89 8.67 -33.96 4.40
C ILE A 89 8.36 -35.27 3.66
N GLU A 90 8.24 -36.40 4.37
CA GLU A 90 7.84 -37.67 3.73
C GLU A 90 6.39 -37.57 3.24
N GLU A 91 6.21 -37.69 1.92
CA GLU A 91 4.90 -37.72 1.28
C GLU A 91 4.07 -38.89 1.84
N PRO A 92 2.74 -38.70 2.02
CA PRO A 92 1.88 -39.81 2.43
C PRO A 92 1.96 -40.96 1.43
N PRO A 93 1.86 -42.22 1.90
CA PRO A 93 1.96 -43.39 1.02
C PRO A 93 0.91 -43.30 -0.11
N PRO A 94 1.24 -43.81 -1.32
CA PRO A 94 0.35 -43.71 -2.46
C PRO A 94 -1.00 -44.34 -2.14
N VAL A 95 -2.08 -43.58 -2.34
CA VAL A 95 -3.44 -44.07 -2.16
C VAL A 95 -3.70 -45.15 -3.21
N ALA A 96 -4.02 -46.36 -2.76
CA ALA A 96 -4.32 -47.48 -3.65
C ALA A 96 -5.49 -47.12 -4.60
N PRO A 97 -5.42 -47.53 -5.87
CA PRO A 97 -6.47 -47.21 -6.84
C PRO A 97 -7.79 -47.85 -6.40
N LYS A 98 -8.84 -47.05 -6.30
CA LYS A 98 -10.20 -47.56 -6.17
C LYS A 98 -10.59 -48.19 -7.50
N HIS A 99 -10.70 -49.52 -7.53
CA HIS A 99 -11.32 -50.21 -8.65
C HIS A 99 -12.80 -49.86 -8.68
N HIS A 100 -13.23 -49.23 -9.79
CA HIS A 100 -14.62 -49.04 -10.16
C HIS A 100 -15.13 -50.27 -10.92
#